data_AF-A0A7G3ZDP3-F1
#
_entry.id   AF-A0A7G3ZDP3-F1
#
_cell.length_a   1.000
_cell.length_b   1.000
_cell.length_c   1.000
_cell.angle_alpha   90.00
_cell.angle_beta   90.00
_cell.angle_gamma   90.00
#
_symmetry.space_group_name_H-M   'P 1'
#
loop_
_entity.id
_entity.type
_entity.pdbx_description
1 polymer ?
#
loop_
_entity_poly.entity_id
_entity_poly.type
_entity_poly.pdbx_seq_one_letter_code
_entity_poly.pdbx_strand_id
1 'polypeptide(L)'
;MLILHPRNFAPLRPIQLLRVRGRIVASRLSYRGSVRGTSNNAEEKALNTSVFTVPNVLTMTRIACTPFIGHYIWTNNLTPALGLFAYSCLTDFLDGHIARKYKLKSVAGTILDPIADKLLMIVTTISLAVPPGPQLIPLPIAGLILGRDVLLGLSALYFRYASMRQKYRKISWASYWDFFHYPSAEVKPTLISKYNTLFQMVYLGLGVLVLILKNREEEEERGNEAVSSKSLAECFEWMGYLVAITTIFSGGSYVFSRDAVKFLKK
;
A
#
# COMPACT_ATOMS: atom_id res chain seq x y z
N MET A 1 -34.14 59.50 -0.62
CA MET A 1 -33.57 58.59 -1.64
C MET A 1 -32.10 58.99 -1.79
N LEU A 2 -31.15 58.17 -1.30
CA LEU A 2 -29.89 57.76 -1.95
C LEU A 2 -29.21 58.84 -2.86
N ILE A 3 -27.95 59.31 -2.73
CA ILE A 3 -26.67 58.57 -2.86
C ILE A 3 -25.45 59.54 -2.71
N LEU A 4 -24.49 59.13 -1.88
CA LEU A 4 -23.02 59.27 -1.88
C LEU A 4 -22.25 60.61 -2.05
N HIS A 5 -21.39 60.81 -1.05
CA HIS A 5 -20.13 61.58 -1.00
C HIS A 5 -19.16 61.30 -2.17
N PRO A 6 -18.48 62.35 -2.67
CA PRO A 6 -17.13 62.24 -3.20
C PRO A 6 -16.11 62.80 -2.19
N ARG A 7 -15.28 61.93 -1.59
CA ARG A 7 -14.12 62.38 -0.79
C ARG A 7 -13.00 62.82 -1.74
N ASN A 8 -12.61 64.08 -1.59
CA ASN A 8 -11.51 64.73 -2.28
C ASN A 8 -10.19 63.95 -2.17
N PHE A 9 -9.50 63.88 -3.31
CA PHE A 9 -8.11 63.48 -3.46
C PHE A 9 -7.19 64.40 -2.66
N ALA A 10 -6.26 63.83 -1.88
CA ALA A 10 -5.08 64.54 -1.40
C ALA A 10 -3.87 64.12 -2.25
N PRO A 11 -3.05 65.08 -2.75
CA PRO A 11 -1.91 64.75 -3.61
C PRO A 11 -0.76 64.09 -2.81
N LEU A 12 -0.20 63.02 -3.38
CA LEU A 12 1.01 62.36 -2.89
C LEU A 12 2.19 63.33 -2.93
N ARG A 13 2.89 63.52 -1.81
CA ARG A 13 4.12 64.32 -1.76
C ARG A 13 5.24 63.63 -2.57
N PRO A 14 6.04 64.37 -3.34
CA PRO A 14 7.09 63.78 -4.15
C PRO A 14 8.22 63.22 -3.29
N ILE A 15 8.71 62.04 -3.70
CA ILE A 15 9.85 61.33 -3.14
C ILE A 15 11.11 62.17 -3.35
N GLN A 16 11.70 62.69 -2.27
CA GLN A 16 13.03 63.30 -2.32
C GLN A 16 14.10 62.20 -2.38
N LEU A 17 14.64 61.96 -3.58
CA LEU A 17 15.85 61.17 -3.80
C LEU A 17 17.08 61.96 -3.33
N LEU A 18 17.45 61.80 -2.07
CA LEU A 18 18.73 62.26 -1.55
C LEU A 18 19.86 61.37 -2.09
N ARG A 19 20.52 61.85 -3.15
CA ARG A 19 21.77 61.29 -3.67
C ARG A 19 22.92 61.66 -2.72
N VAL A 20 23.21 60.80 -1.75
CA VAL A 20 24.41 60.93 -0.90
C VAL A 20 25.52 60.03 -1.44
N ARG A 21 26.61 60.71 -1.80
CA ARG A 21 27.91 60.19 -2.24
C ARG A 21 28.52 59.31 -1.15
N GLY A 22 28.91 58.09 -1.51
CA GLY A 22 30.02 57.30 -0.95
C GLY A 22 30.13 57.15 0.57
N ARG A 23 29.60 56.05 1.12
CA ARG A 23 30.27 55.11 2.05
C ARG A 23 29.26 54.09 2.58
N ILE A 24 29.56 52.82 2.37
CA ILE A 24 28.83 51.69 2.95
C ILE A 24 29.26 51.58 4.42
N VAL A 25 28.34 51.84 5.35
CA VAL A 25 28.44 51.35 6.74
C VAL A 25 27.05 50.87 7.15
N ALA A 26 26.90 49.56 7.22
CA ALA A 26 25.67 48.90 7.66
C ALA A 26 25.50 49.08 9.18
N SER A 27 24.61 49.98 9.59
CA SER A 27 24.16 50.05 10.98
C SER A 27 23.10 48.96 11.22
N ARG A 28 23.45 47.95 12.01
CA ARG A 28 22.50 46.96 12.54
C ARG A 28 21.54 47.67 13.49
N LEU A 29 20.38 48.07 13.01
CA LEU A 29 19.24 48.38 13.87
C LEU A 29 18.75 47.08 14.52
N SER A 30 19.00 46.96 15.83
CA SER A 30 18.49 45.90 16.68
C SER A 30 16.98 46.01 16.79
N TYR A 31 16.25 45.34 15.89
CA TYR A 31 14.81 45.16 15.98
C TYR A 31 14.50 44.10 17.05
N ARG A 32 14.27 44.53 18.29
CA ARG A 32 13.77 43.69 19.38
C ARG A 32 12.26 43.51 19.21
N GLY A 33 11.88 42.74 18.20
CA GLY A 33 10.51 42.28 17.99
C GLY A 33 10.21 41.11 18.92
N SER A 34 9.39 41.36 19.95
CA SER A 34 8.75 40.32 20.77
C SER A 34 7.79 39.50 19.90
N VAL A 35 8.30 38.46 19.24
CA VAL A 35 7.46 37.47 18.57
C VAL A 35 7.03 36.44 19.62
N ARG A 36 5.85 36.69 20.20
CA ARG A 36 5.05 35.68 20.90
C ARG A 36 4.47 34.75 19.82
N GLY A 37 5.33 33.90 19.27
CA GLY A 37 4.99 32.91 18.26
C GLY A 37 4.55 31.62 18.94
N THR A 38 3.26 31.34 18.82
CA THR A 38 2.58 30.07 19.06
C THR A 38 3.48 28.83 18.96
N SER A 39 3.71 28.18 20.10
CA SER A 39 4.12 26.78 20.20
C SER A 39 3.02 25.90 19.61
N ASN A 40 3.02 25.68 18.30
CA ASN A 40 2.12 24.73 17.62
C ASN A 40 2.85 23.99 16.47
N ASN A 41 4.12 23.66 16.65
CA ASN A 41 4.91 22.88 15.67
C ASN A 41 5.83 21.86 16.37
N ALA A 42 5.30 21.09 17.32
CA ALA A 42 6.02 20.00 17.98
C ALA A 42 5.26 18.66 17.98
N GLU A 43 4.26 18.51 17.10
CA GLU A 43 3.64 17.22 16.78
C GLU A 43 3.78 16.89 15.28
N GLU A 44 4.88 17.31 14.65
CA GLU A 44 5.32 16.64 13.44
C GLU A 44 5.77 15.24 13.88
N LYS A 45 4.83 14.28 13.87
CA LYS A 45 5.06 12.86 14.18
C LYS A 45 6.31 12.42 13.42
N ALA A 46 7.44 12.35 14.13
CA ALA A 46 8.67 11.82 13.59
C ALA A 46 8.40 10.37 13.18
N LEU A 47 8.18 10.15 11.88
CA LEU A 47 8.26 8.81 11.31
C LEU A 47 9.66 8.32 11.65
N ASN A 48 9.76 7.32 12.53
CA ASN A 48 11.04 6.75 12.88
C ASN A 48 11.67 6.21 11.59
N THR A 49 12.80 6.80 11.20
CA THR A 49 13.62 6.37 10.06
C THR A 49 14.38 5.08 10.35
N SER A 50 14.26 4.53 11.57
CA SER A 50 14.83 3.24 11.92
C SER A 50 14.20 2.14 11.06
N VAL A 51 15.03 1.54 10.21
CA VAL A 51 14.68 0.39 9.35
C VAL A 51 14.33 -0.84 10.19
N PHE A 52 14.87 -0.96 11.40
CA PHE A 52 14.62 -2.06 12.32
C PHE A 52 13.57 -1.69 13.37
N THR A 53 12.30 -1.88 13.03
CA THR A 53 11.20 -1.94 14.01
C THR A 53 10.67 -3.37 14.05
N VAL A 54 10.06 -3.77 15.17
CA VAL A 54 9.46 -5.11 15.31
C VAL A 54 8.50 -5.42 14.14
N PRO A 55 7.58 -4.51 13.74
CA PRO A 55 6.74 -4.73 12.55
C PRO A 55 7.55 -5.00 11.28
N ASN A 56 8.58 -4.21 10.99
CA ASN A 56 9.37 -4.39 9.76
C ASN A 56 10.11 -5.73 9.72
N VAL A 57 10.60 -6.21 10.86
CA VAL A 57 11.25 -7.52 10.94
C VAL A 57 10.24 -8.62 10.61
N LEU A 58 9.01 -8.54 11.14
CA LEU A 58 7.95 -9.48 10.80
C LEU A 58 7.65 -9.45 9.29
N THR A 59 7.51 -8.27 8.68
CA THR A 59 7.32 -8.13 7.23
C THR A 59 8.48 -8.74 6.43
N MET A 60 9.73 -8.55 6.86
CA MET A 60 10.91 -9.15 6.22
C MET A 60 10.88 -10.68 6.31
N THR A 61 10.49 -11.25 7.46
CA THR A 61 10.35 -12.71 7.58
C THR A 61 9.28 -13.25 6.63
N ARG A 62 8.18 -12.52 6.40
CA ARG A 62 7.14 -12.90 5.45
C ARG A 62 7.68 -12.95 4.02
N ILE A 63 8.38 -11.89 3.60
CA ILE A 63 9.02 -11.83 2.26
C ILE A 63 9.96 -13.03 2.08
N ALA A 64 10.73 -13.39 3.10
CA ALA A 64 11.61 -14.55 3.07
C ALA A 64 10.83 -15.87 3.02
N CYS A 65 9.69 -16.00 3.73
CA CYS A 65 8.86 -17.21 3.75
C CYS A 65 8.10 -17.46 2.44
N THR A 66 7.66 -16.41 1.75
CA THR A 66 6.88 -16.48 0.51
C THR A 66 7.44 -17.44 -0.56
N PRO A 67 8.73 -17.39 -0.96
CA PRO A 67 9.27 -18.35 -1.93
C PRO A 67 9.24 -19.79 -1.42
N PHE A 68 9.43 -20.03 -0.11
CA PHE A 68 9.33 -21.36 0.47
C PHE A 68 7.91 -21.90 0.41
N ILE A 69 6.89 -21.05 0.62
CA ILE A 69 5.49 -21.45 0.45
C ILE A 69 5.25 -21.97 -0.97
N GLY A 70 5.66 -21.21 -2.00
CA GLY A 70 5.53 -21.65 -3.38
C GLY A 70 6.31 -22.94 -3.68
N HIS A 71 7.52 -23.06 -3.15
CA HIS A 71 8.34 -24.27 -3.29
C HIS A 71 7.68 -25.51 -2.66
N TYR A 72 7.11 -25.36 -1.46
CA TYR A 72 6.44 -26.46 -0.75
C TYR A 72 5.13 -26.88 -1.43
N ILE A 73 4.37 -25.93 -1.98
CA ILE A 73 3.20 -26.23 -2.81
C ILE A 73 3.63 -26.99 -4.07
N TRP A 74 4.71 -26.55 -4.73
CA TRP A 74 5.21 -27.20 -5.95
C TRP A 74 5.75 -28.61 -5.70
N THR A 75 6.45 -28.83 -4.58
CA THR A 75 6.99 -30.15 -4.20
C THR A 75 5.94 -31.07 -3.56
N ASN A 76 4.68 -30.64 -3.50
CA ASN A 76 3.56 -31.32 -2.87
C ASN A 76 3.77 -31.63 -1.37
N ASN A 77 4.65 -30.89 -0.69
CA ASN A 77 4.86 -30.98 0.75
C ASN A 77 4.02 -29.90 1.44
N LEU A 78 2.74 -30.19 1.64
CA LEU A 78 1.75 -29.15 1.95
C LEU A 78 1.65 -28.77 3.43
N THR A 79 2.06 -29.64 4.34
CA THR A 79 2.08 -29.36 5.79
C THR A 79 2.90 -28.10 6.14
N PRO A 80 4.18 -27.97 5.72
CA PRO A 80 4.94 -26.74 5.94
C PRO A 80 4.40 -25.57 5.11
N ALA A 81 3.83 -25.82 3.93
CA ALA A 81 3.26 -24.77 3.10
C ALA A 81 2.08 -24.05 3.80
N LEU A 82 1.15 -24.81 4.37
CA LEU A 82 0.03 -24.25 5.16
C LEU A 82 0.53 -23.56 6.42
N GLY A 83 1.49 -24.16 7.14
CA GLY A 83 2.08 -23.55 8.33
C GLY A 83 2.71 -22.18 8.04
N LEU A 84 3.51 -22.09 6.98
CA LEU A 84 4.14 -20.84 6.55
C LEU A 84 3.14 -19.82 5.99
N PHE A 85 2.11 -20.27 5.26
CA PHE A 85 1.04 -19.41 4.78
C PHE A 85 0.23 -18.83 5.94
N ALA A 86 -0.20 -19.67 6.88
CA ALA A 86 -0.92 -19.25 8.09
C ALA A 86 -0.06 -18.30 8.94
N TYR A 87 1.22 -18.62 9.12
CA TYR A 87 2.18 -17.73 9.78
C TYR A 87 2.26 -16.37 9.08
N SER A 88 2.34 -16.35 7.75
CA SER A 88 2.41 -15.12 6.95
C SER A 88 1.17 -14.25 7.11
N CYS A 89 -0.03 -14.84 7.08
CA CYS A 89 -1.28 -14.12 7.31
C CYS A 89 -1.44 -13.62 8.75
N LEU A 90 -1.05 -14.44 9.74
CA LEU A 90 -1.17 -14.05 11.14
C LEU A 90 -0.20 -12.93 11.51
N THR A 91 1.03 -12.99 10.98
CA THR A 91 2.04 -11.95 11.21
C THR A 91 1.66 -10.62 10.58
N ASP A 92 0.98 -10.60 9.43
CA ASP A 92 0.45 -9.37 8.79
C ASP A 92 -0.62 -8.68 9.64
N PHE A 93 -1.50 -9.47 10.23
CA PHE A 93 -2.47 -8.90 11.13
C PHE A 93 -1.80 -8.35 12.40
N LEU A 94 -0.82 -9.09 12.92
CA LEU A 94 -0.13 -8.77 14.16
C LEU A 94 0.79 -7.54 14.04
N ASP A 95 1.61 -7.45 13.00
CA ASP A 95 2.51 -6.31 12.78
C ASP A 95 1.73 -5.02 12.55
N GLY A 96 0.62 -5.07 11.80
CA GLY A 96 -0.28 -3.95 11.60
C GLY A 96 -0.99 -3.55 12.89
N HIS A 97 -1.37 -4.51 13.73
CA HIS A 97 -1.93 -4.22 15.05
C HIS A 97 -0.90 -3.56 15.98
N ILE A 98 0.31 -4.11 16.06
CA ILE A 98 1.41 -3.58 16.88
C ILE A 98 1.80 -2.18 16.42
N ALA A 99 1.97 -1.96 15.11
CA ALA A 99 2.32 -0.65 14.55
C ALA A 99 1.28 0.43 14.89
N ARG A 100 -0.03 0.07 14.88
CA ARG A 100 -1.11 0.98 15.26
C ARG A 100 -1.16 1.24 16.77
N LYS A 101 -1.04 0.19 17.59
CA LYS A 101 -1.15 0.27 19.06
C LYS A 101 0.02 1.04 19.67
N TYR A 102 1.24 0.78 19.21
CA TYR A 102 2.46 1.37 19.75
C TYR A 102 2.96 2.58 18.96
N LYS A 103 2.19 3.05 17.95
CA LYS A 103 2.56 4.15 17.05
C LYS A 103 3.94 3.96 16.37
N LEU A 104 4.38 2.71 16.21
CA LEU A 104 5.65 2.33 15.60
C LEU A 104 5.57 2.29 14.07
N LYS A 105 5.04 3.36 13.46
CA LYS A 105 5.02 3.49 12.00
C LYS A 105 6.40 3.92 11.50
N SER A 106 7.00 3.11 10.64
CA SER A 106 8.26 3.42 9.96
C SER A 106 8.00 3.73 8.48
N VAL A 107 8.91 4.49 7.86
CA VAL A 107 8.88 4.75 6.41
C VAL A 107 9.07 3.44 5.64
N ALA A 108 9.95 2.57 6.14
CA ALA A 108 10.24 1.26 5.59
C ALA A 108 9.00 0.34 5.55
N GLY A 109 8.31 0.15 6.67
CA GLY A 109 7.13 -0.71 6.76
C GLY A 109 6.00 -0.26 5.83
N THR A 110 5.80 1.05 5.68
CA THR A 110 4.80 1.60 4.74
C THR A 110 5.00 1.14 3.29
N ILE A 111 6.22 0.73 2.93
CA ILE A 111 6.59 0.25 1.59
C ILE A 111 6.75 -1.27 1.57
N LEU A 112 7.37 -1.84 2.60
CA LEU A 112 7.58 -3.28 2.71
C LEU A 112 6.27 -4.05 2.88
N ASP A 113 5.30 -3.55 3.65
CA ASP A 113 4.05 -4.27 3.94
C ASP A 113 3.26 -4.53 2.64
N PRO A 114 2.98 -3.51 1.78
CA PRO A 114 2.27 -3.76 0.52
C PRO A 114 3.05 -4.66 -0.46
N ILE A 115 4.39 -4.64 -0.41
CA ILE A 115 5.23 -5.51 -1.25
C ILE A 115 5.11 -6.96 -0.77
N ALA A 116 5.27 -7.19 0.54
CA ALA A 116 5.16 -8.51 1.14
C ALA A 116 3.81 -9.16 0.84
N ASP A 117 2.73 -8.40 0.97
CA ASP A 117 1.38 -8.87 0.67
C ASP A 117 1.24 -9.25 -0.80
N LYS A 118 1.68 -8.38 -1.73
CA LYS A 118 1.60 -8.68 -3.17
C LYS A 118 2.43 -9.89 -3.56
N LEU A 119 3.63 -10.04 -2.98
CA LEU A 119 4.47 -11.22 -3.23
C LEU A 119 3.77 -12.50 -2.75
N LEU A 120 3.23 -12.49 -1.53
CA LEU A 120 2.51 -13.64 -0.98
C LEU A 120 1.33 -14.03 -1.88
N MET A 121 0.52 -13.04 -2.30
CA MET A 121 -0.63 -13.29 -3.18
C MET A 121 -0.21 -13.84 -4.54
N ILE A 122 0.79 -13.24 -5.18
CA ILE A 122 1.25 -13.66 -6.51
C ILE A 122 1.82 -15.08 -6.47
N VAL A 123 2.74 -15.36 -5.54
CA VAL A 123 3.39 -16.67 -5.44
C VAL A 123 2.38 -17.76 -5.11
N THR A 124 1.50 -17.51 -4.14
CA THR A 124 0.49 -18.50 -3.74
C THR A 124 -0.52 -18.74 -4.86
N THR A 125 -1.01 -17.68 -5.52
CA THR A 125 -1.94 -17.82 -6.66
C THR A 125 -1.32 -18.61 -7.81
N ILE A 126 -0.07 -18.31 -8.19
CA ILE A 126 0.62 -19.04 -9.27
C ILE A 126 0.79 -20.51 -8.88
N SER A 127 1.21 -20.79 -7.65
CA SER A 127 1.46 -22.15 -7.18
C SER A 127 0.18 -23.00 -7.14
N LEU A 128 -0.98 -22.40 -6.87
CA LEU A 128 -2.29 -23.06 -6.86
C LEU A 128 -2.98 -23.12 -8.24
N ALA A 129 -2.67 -22.17 -9.13
CA ALA A 129 -3.25 -22.09 -10.46
C ALA A 129 -2.52 -22.96 -11.48
N VAL A 130 -1.21 -23.13 -11.33
CA VAL A 130 -0.37 -23.97 -12.19
C VAL A 130 0.41 -24.97 -11.33
N PRO A 131 -0.29 -25.84 -10.57
CA PRO A 131 0.39 -26.89 -9.82
C PRO A 131 0.94 -27.95 -10.79
N PRO A 132 1.97 -28.72 -10.40
CA PRO A 132 2.43 -29.87 -11.18
C PRO A 132 1.40 -31.02 -11.23
N GLY A 133 0.35 -30.96 -10.40
CA GLY A 133 -0.75 -31.92 -10.34
C GLY A 133 -2.09 -31.33 -10.80
N PRO A 134 -3.23 -31.72 -10.20
CA PRO A 134 -4.54 -31.24 -10.62
C PRO A 134 -4.69 -29.74 -10.36
N GLN A 135 -5.09 -29.01 -11.40
CA GLN A 135 -5.37 -27.58 -11.30
C GLN A 135 -6.51 -27.32 -10.31
N LEU A 136 -6.23 -26.55 -9.26
CA LEU A 136 -7.22 -26.21 -8.23
C LEU A 136 -7.92 -24.88 -8.53
N ILE A 137 -7.15 -23.84 -8.86
CA ILE A 137 -7.72 -22.54 -9.26
C ILE A 137 -7.87 -22.51 -10.79
N PRO A 138 -9.07 -22.25 -11.33
CA PRO A 138 -9.25 -22.03 -12.76
C PRO A 138 -8.38 -20.87 -13.29
N LEU A 139 -7.70 -21.08 -14.42
CA LEU A 139 -6.84 -20.07 -15.06
C LEU A 139 -7.51 -18.68 -15.23
N PRO A 140 -8.80 -18.57 -15.60
CA PRO A 140 -9.44 -17.26 -15.74
C PRO A 140 -9.48 -16.48 -14.42
N ILE A 141 -9.79 -17.15 -13.31
CA ILE A 141 -9.85 -16.53 -11.97
C ILE A 141 -8.45 -16.12 -11.54
N ALA A 142 -7.46 -17.00 -11.71
CA ALA A 142 -6.07 -16.70 -11.41
C ALA A 142 -5.54 -15.51 -12.23
N GLY A 143 -5.81 -15.48 -13.53
CA GLY A 143 -5.42 -14.38 -14.43
C GLY A 143 -6.07 -13.05 -14.04
N LEU A 144 -7.32 -13.08 -13.60
CA LEU A 144 -8.05 -11.90 -13.13
C LEU A 144 -7.45 -11.36 -11.82
N ILE A 145 -7.16 -12.25 -10.86
CA ILE A 145 -6.48 -11.92 -9.60
C ILE A 145 -5.10 -11.29 -9.88
N LEU A 146 -4.26 -11.99 -10.63
CA LEU A 146 -2.89 -11.54 -10.94
C LEU A 146 -2.90 -10.25 -11.74
N GLY A 147 -3.75 -10.15 -12.76
CA GLY A 147 -3.89 -8.97 -13.59
C GLY A 147 -4.26 -7.74 -12.77
N ARG A 148 -5.24 -7.85 -11.87
CA ARG A 148 -5.61 -6.75 -10.95
C ARG A 148 -4.47 -6.38 -10.01
N ASP A 149 -3.78 -7.35 -9.43
CA ASP A 149 -2.70 -7.09 -8.49
C ASP A 149 -1.49 -6.40 -9.14
N VAL A 150 -1.15 -6.82 -10.36
CA VAL A 150 -0.15 -6.16 -11.21
C VAL A 150 -0.59 -4.75 -11.56
N LEU A 151 -1.84 -4.54 -11.99
CA LEU A 151 -2.36 -3.21 -12.31
C LEU A 151 -2.31 -2.25 -11.11
N LEU A 152 -2.64 -2.72 -9.91
CA LEU A 152 -2.52 -1.92 -8.69
C LEU A 152 -1.06 -1.62 -8.32
N GLY A 153 -0.17 -2.60 -8.47
CA GLY A 153 1.28 -2.40 -8.25
C GLY A 153 1.85 -1.36 -9.22
N LEU A 154 1.55 -1.49 -10.52
CA LEU A 154 1.95 -0.53 -11.55
C LEU A 154 1.35 0.86 -11.32
N SER A 155 0.08 0.93 -10.92
CA SER A 155 -0.57 2.21 -10.58
C SER A 155 0.15 2.89 -9.41
N ALA A 156 0.47 2.15 -8.35
CA ALA A 156 1.22 2.69 -7.21
C ALA A 156 2.62 3.19 -7.61
N LEU A 157 3.34 2.42 -8.44
CA LEU A 157 4.64 2.83 -8.99
C LEU A 157 4.53 4.08 -9.88
N TYR A 158 3.50 4.16 -10.71
CA TYR A 158 3.22 5.32 -11.55
C TYR A 158 2.88 6.57 -10.73
N PHE A 159 2.01 6.46 -9.72
CA PHE A 159 1.69 7.57 -8.82
C PHE A 159 2.91 8.06 -8.06
N ARG A 160 3.79 7.15 -7.63
CA ARG A 160 5.07 7.51 -7.01
C ARG A 160 5.95 8.27 -8.00
N TYR A 161 6.12 7.76 -9.22
CA TYR A 161 6.90 8.43 -10.26
C TYR A 161 6.35 9.83 -10.57
N ALA A 162 5.03 9.97 -10.74
CA ALA A 162 4.38 11.25 -10.99
C ALA A 162 4.54 12.24 -9.82
N SER A 163 4.38 11.77 -8.58
CA SER A 163 4.57 12.57 -7.36
C SER A 163 6.00 13.08 -7.22
N MET A 164 6.98 12.22 -7.49
CA MET A 164 8.40 12.57 -7.49
C MET A 164 8.74 13.58 -8.58
N ARG A 165 8.17 13.44 -9.79
CA ARG A 165 8.38 14.38 -10.91
C ARG A 165 7.87 15.78 -10.59
N GLN A 166 6.75 15.88 -9.87
CA GLN A 166 6.17 17.16 -9.46
C GLN A 166 6.99 17.83 -8.35
N LYS A 167 7.52 17.05 -7.39
CA LYS A 167 8.22 17.57 -6.20
C LYS A 167 9.72 17.80 -6.43
N TYR A 168 10.38 16.91 -7.16
CA TYR A 168 11.82 16.93 -7.42
C TYR A 168 12.05 17.00 -8.93
N ARG A 169 12.29 18.22 -9.43
CA ARG A 169 12.36 18.57 -10.87
C ARG A 169 13.40 17.78 -11.68
N LYS A 170 14.32 17.04 -11.03
CA LYS A 170 15.24 16.08 -11.65
C LYS A 170 15.12 14.73 -10.92
N ILE A 171 14.74 13.69 -11.64
CA ILE A 171 14.73 12.30 -11.15
C ILE A 171 15.98 11.61 -11.70
N SER A 172 16.88 11.18 -10.81
CA SER A 172 17.94 10.22 -11.19
C SER A 172 17.45 8.79 -10.90
N TRP A 173 17.98 7.81 -11.62
CA TRP A 173 17.58 6.40 -11.43
C TRP A 173 17.88 5.90 -10.01
N ALA A 174 19.01 6.32 -9.44
CA ALA A 174 19.37 6.00 -8.05
C ALA A 174 18.40 6.64 -7.03
N SER A 175 17.91 7.85 -7.29
CA SER A 175 16.95 8.53 -6.43
C SER A 175 15.54 7.94 -6.49
N TYR A 176 15.17 7.27 -7.59
CA TYR A 176 13.90 6.55 -7.72
C TYR A 176 13.83 5.33 -6.78
N TRP A 177 14.93 4.56 -6.74
CA TRP A 177 15.07 3.39 -5.87
C TRP A 177 15.38 3.73 -4.41
N ASP A 178 15.64 5.00 -4.09
CA ASP A 178 15.80 5.47 -2.71
C ASP A 178 14.43 5.69 -2.03
N PHE A 179 13.78 4.56 -1.72
CA PHE A 179 12.48 4.49 -1.04
C PHE A 179 12.51 5.02 0.39
N PHE A 180 13.67 5.01 1.05
CA PHE A 180 13.81 5.31 2.47
C PHE A 180 13.92 6.81 2.76
N HIS A 181 14.50 7.62 1.86
CA HIS A 181 14.66 9.06 2.07
C HIS A 181 13.51 9.94 1.55
N TYR A 182 12.69 9.43 0.62
CA TYR A 182 11.59 10.19 -0.01
C TYR A 182 10.22 9.50 0.17
N PRO A 183 9.52 9.73 1.30
CA PRO A 183 8.16 9.24 1.48
C PRO A 183 7.24 9.95 0.49
N SER A 184 6.80 9.22 -0.53
CA SER A 184 5.92 9.73 -1.57
C SER A 184 4.50 9.24 -1.36
N ALA A 185 3.57 10.21 -1.34
CA ALA A 185 2.13 10.14 -1.53
C ALA A 185 1.38 8.89 -0.97
N GLU A 186 0.62 9.09 0.11
CA GLU A 186 -0.44 8.16 0.52
C GLU A 186 -1.59 8.21 -0.50
N VAL A 187 -1.65 7.24 -1.42
CA VAL A 187 -2.86 7.02 -2.22
C VAL A 187 -3.86 6.35 -1.30
N LYS A 188 -4.91 7.08 -0.88
CA LYS A 188 -5.94 6.51 0.01
C LYS A 188 -6.62 5.34 -0.72
N PRO A 189 -6.49 4.10 -0.24
CA PRO A 189 -7.12 2.96 -0.89
C PRO A 189 -8.64 3.10 -0.80
N THR A 190 -9.34 2.84 -1.91
CA THR A 190 -10.80 2.78 -1.94
C THR A 190 -11.27 1.59 -1.09
N LEU A 191 -12.38 1.75 -0.38
CA LEU A 191 -12.91 0.70 0.50
C LEU A 191 -13.23 -0.59 -0.28
N ILE A 192 -13.67 -0.46 -1.54
CA ILE A 192 -13.97 -1.57 -2.45
C ILE A 192 -12.72 -2.45 -2.69
N SER A 193 -11.55 -1.83 -2.82
CA SER A 193 -10.28 -2.55 -3.04
C SER A 193 -9.83 -3.35 -1.80
N LYS A 194 -10.20 -2.89 -0.60
CA LYS A 194 -9.86 -3.57 0.66
C LYS A 194 -10.65 -4.87 0.81
N TYR A 195 -11.96 -4.80 0.60
CA TYR A 195 -12.82 -6.00 0.67
C TYR A 195 -12.43 -7.03 -0.39
N ASN A 196 -12.09 -6.61 -1.61
CA ASN A 196 -11.63 -7.54 -2.62
C ASN A 196 -10.38 -8.32 -2.19
N THR A 197 -9.39 -7.60 -1.65
CA THR A 197 -8.13 -8.22 -1.21
C THR A 197 -8.36 -9.15 -0.01
N LEU A 198 -9.32 -8.84 0.86
CA LEU A 198 -9.75 -9.72 1.95
C LEU A 198 -10.36 -11.02 1.42
N PHE A 199 -11.31 -10.94 0.48
CA PHE A 199 -11.91 -12.13 -0.11
C PHE A 199 -10.86 -12.97 -0.86
N GLN A 200 -9.93 -12.33 -1.54
CA GLN A 200 -8.81 -12.99 -2.22
C GLN A 200 -7.90 -13.73 -1.23
N MET A 201 -7.56 -13.13 -0.08
CA MET A 201 -6.79 -13.78 0.98
C MET A 201 -7.48 -15.02 1.53
N VAL A 202 -8.79 -14.91 1.81
CA VAL A 202 -9.61 -16.04 2.27
C VAL A 202 -9.66 -17.15 1.22
N TYR A 203 -9.84 -16.79 -0.05
CA TYR A 203 -9.87 -17.74 -1.16
C TYR A 203 -8.56 -18.51 -1.30
N LEU A 204 -7.41 -17.83 -1.25
CA LEU A 204 -6.11 -18.50 -1.32
C LEU A 204 -5.85 -19.40 -0.11
N GLY A 205 -6.19 -18.95 1.10
CA GLY A 205 -6.08 -19.77 2.30
C GLY A 205 -6.94 -21.03 2.24
N LEU A 206 -8.18 -20.89 1.76
CA LEU A 206 -9.07 -22.03 1.51
C LEU A 206 -8.51 -22.95 0.40
N GLY A 207 -7.88 -22.38 -0.63
CA GLY A 207 -7.23 -23.16 -1.68
C GLY A 207 -6.09 -24.03 -1.16
N VAL A 208 -5.22 -23.48 -0.30
CA VAL A 208 -4.15 -24.28 0.36
C VAL A 208 -4.76 -25.39 1.23
N LEU A 209 -5.85 -25.11 1.95
CA LEU A 209 -6.55 -26.10 2.77
C LEU A 209 -7.16 -27.23 1.92
N VAL A 210 -7.89 -26.89 0.87
CA VAL A 210 -8.50 -27.87 -0.05
C VAL A 210 -7.43 -28.72 -0.72
N LEU A 211 -6.29 -28.13 -1.09
CA LEU A 211 -5.17 -28.87 -1.66
C LEU A 211 -4.63 -29.95 -0.70
N ILE A 212 -4.57 -29.65 0.61
CA ILE A 212 -4.16 -30.63 1.62
C ILE A 212 -5.17 -31.75 1.75
N LEU A 213 -6.46 -31.41 1.86
CA LEU A 213 -7.53 -32.39 2.02
C LEU A 213 -7.58 -33.32 0.81
N LYS A 214 -7.43 -32.79 -0.40
CA LYS A 214 -7.39 -33.60 -1.61
C LYS A 214 -6.22 -34.59 -1.63
N ASN A 215 -5.02 -34.16 -1.24
CA ASN A 215 -3.87 -35.08 -1.16
C ASN A 215 -4.06 -36.13 -0.05
N ARG A 216 -4.76 -35.79 1.05
CA ARG A 216 -5.11 -36.77 2.10
C ARG A 216 -6.12 -37.80 1.61
N GLU A 217 -7.13 -37.39 0.85
CA GLU A 217 -8.13 -38.30 0.28
C GLU A 217 -7.52 -39.27 -0.75
N GLU A 218 -6.50 -38.84 -1.50
CA GLU A 218 -5.75 -39.72 -2.42
C GLU A 218 -4.93 -40.78 -1.65
N GLU A 219 -4.59 -40.55 -0.38
CA GLU A 219 -3.91 -41.51 0.50
C GLU A 219 -4.88 -42.42 1.29
N GLU A 220 -6.10 -41.95 1.60
CA GLU A 220 -7.12 -42.64 2.40
C GLU A 220 -8.37 -43.03 1.58
N GLU A 221 -8.27 -44.07 0.74
CA GLU A 221 -9.45 -44.69 0.09
C GLU A 221 -10.43 -45.42 1.06
N ARG A 222 -10.42 -45.12 2.37
CA ARG A 222 -11.32 -45.77 3.35
C ARG A 222 -11.84 -44.82 4.45
N GLY A 223 -13.04 -44.29 4.21
CA GLY A 223 -14.04 -44.08 5.27
C GLY A 223 -14.50 -42.63 5.49
N ASN A 224 -15.83 -42.43 5.47
CA ASN A 224 -16.68 -41.36 6.02
C ASN A 224 -16.28 -39.86 6.05
N GLU A 225 -15.04 -39.44 5.77
CA GLU A 225 -14.62 -38.03 5.75
C GLU A 225 -14.92 -37.30 4.43
N ALA A 226 -15.37 -38.03 3.41
CA ALA A 226 -15.67 -37.50 2.07
C ALA A 226 -16.80 -36.45 2.01
N VAL A 227 -17.56 -36.27 3.09
CA VAL A 227 -18.64 -35.26 3.15
C VAL A 227 -18.06 -33.87 3.45
N SER A 228 -17.05 -33.77 4.31
CA SER A 228 -16.47 -32.46 4.70
C SER A 228 -15.63 -31.87 3.58
N SER A 229 -14.85 -32.70 2.88
CA SER A 229 -14.04 -32.31 1.72
C SER A 229 -14.88 -31.80 0.55
N LYS A 230 -15.99 -32.47 0.23
CA LYS A 230 -16.93 -32.05 -0.82
C LYS A 230 -17.55 -30.69 -0.52
N SER A 231 -18.05 -30.47 0.69
CA SER A 231 -18.59 -29.17 1.08
C SER A 231 -17.54 -28.06 1.03
N LEU A 232 -16.29 -28.35 1.42
CA LEU A 232 -15.20 -27.38 1.34
C LEU A 232 -14.80 -27.07 -0.11
N ALA A 233 -14.79 -28.07 -1.00
CA ALA A 233 -14.55 -27.87 -2.42
C ALA A 233 -15.64 -26.99 -3.06
N GLU A 234 -16.92 -27.24 -2.74
CA GLU A 234 -18.03 -26.40 -3.18
C GLU A 234 -17.89 -24.96 -2.63
N CYS A 235 -17.59 -24.80 -1.34
CA CYS A 235 -17.33 -23.48 -0.76
C CYS A 235 -16.17 -22.75 -1.48
N PHE A 236 -15.12 -23.47 -1.85
CA PHE A 236 -13.99 -22.93 -2.57
C PHE A 236 -14.37 -22.43 -3.97
N GLU A 237 -15.17 -23.19 -4.72
CA GLU A 237 -15.69 -22.75 -6.02
C GLU A 237 -16.55 -21.49 -5.90
N TRP A 238 -17.49 -21.47 -4.95
CA TRP A 238 -18.34 -20.29 -4.68
C TRP A 238 -17.51 -19.07 -4.27
N MET A 239 -16.48 -19.27 -3.45
CA MET A 239 -15.56 -18.22 -3.06
C MET A 239 -14.76 -17.70 -4.27
N GLY A 240 -14.38 -18.58 -5.20
CA GLY A 240 -13.73 -18.19 -6.45
C GLY A 240 -14.61 -17.28 -7.32
N TYR A 241 -15.89 -17.61 -7.47
CA TYR A 241 -16.85 -16.76 -8.17
C TYR A 241 -17.05 -15.41 -7.47
N LEU A 242 -17.15 -15.42 -6.14
CA LEU A 242 -17.25 -14.19 -5.34
C LEU A 242 -16.04 -13.29 -5.59
N VAL A 243 -14.83 -13.84 -5.50
CA VAL A 243 -13.58 -13.10 -5.76
C VAL A 243 -13.54 -12.55 -7.19
N ALA A 244 -13.94 -13.34 -8.18
CA ALA A 244 -13.98 -12.88 -9.57
C ALA A 244 -14.92 -11.68 -9.74
N ILE A 245 -16.14 -11.77 -9.20
CA ILE A 245 -17.13 -10.69 -9.23
C ILE A 245 -16.58 -9.45 -8.52
N THR A 246 -16.12 -9.58 -7.27
CA THR A 246 -15.62 -8.44 -6.50
C THR A 246 -14.39 -7.81 -7.13
N THR A 247 -13.57 -8.58 -7.84
CA THR A 247 -12.39 -8.05 -8.52
C THR A 247 -12.76 -7.28 -9.77
N ILE A 248 -13.75 -7.74 -10.55
CA ILE A 248 -14.30 -6.98 -11.69
C ILE A 248 -14.91 -5.66 -11.20
N PHE A 249 -15.74 -5.72 -10.16
CA PHE A 249 -16.35 -4.52 -9.55
C PHE A 249 -15.29 -3.56 -8.99
N SER A 250 -14.27 -4.09 -8.32
CA SER A 250 -13.15 -3.29 -7.84
C SER A 250 -12.39 -2.63 -8.98
N GLY A 251 -12.07 -3.38 -10.05
CA GLY A 251 -11.38 -2.84 -11.23
C GLY A 251 -12.19 -1.75 -11.92
N GLY A 252 -13.48 -2.00 -12.14
CA GLY A 252 -14.42 -1.01 -12.68
C GLY A 252 -14.47 0.26 -11.84
N SER A 253 -14.56 0.14 -10.51
CA SER A 253 -14.57 1.31 -9.61
C SER A 253 -13.34 2.21 -9.78
N TYR A 254 -12.14 1.64 -10.04
CA TYR A 254 -10.94 2.43 -10.31
C TYR A 254 -10.99 3.16 -11.66
N VAL A 255 -11.57 2.53 -12.69
CA VAL A 255 -11.73 3.15 -14.02
C VAL A 255 -12.78 4.27 -13.99
N PHE A 256 -13.87 4.09 -13.24
CA PHE A 256 -14.99 5.03 -13.22
C PHE A 256 -14.88 6.12 -12.13
N SER A 257 -14.11 5.91 -11.06
CA SER A 257 -13.95 6.93 -10.00
C SER A 257 -12.99 8.03 -10.43
N ARG A 258 -13.54 9.11 -11.00
CA ARG A 258 -12.83 10.38 -11.28
C ARG A 258 -12.23 11.05 -10.03
N ASP A 259 -12.53 10.56 -8.83
CA ASP A 259 -12.04 11.07 -7.54
C ASP A 259 -10.66 10.54 -7.10
N ALA A 260 -10.10 9.52 -7.78
CA ALA A 260 -8.81 8.93 -7.38
C ALA A 260 -7.59 9.82 -7.70
N VAL A 261 -7.74 10.82 -8.58
CA VAL A 261 -6.64 11.68 -9.03
C VAL A 261 -7.01 13.16 -8.85
N LYS A 262 -6.92 13.67 -7.62
CA LYS A 262 -6.89 15.12 -7.38
C LYS A 262 -5.48 15.63 -7.65
N PHE A 263 -5.26 16.18 -8.84
CA PHE A 263 -4.08 16.99 -9.12
C PHE A 263 -4.13 18.26 -8.27
N LEU A 264 -3.10 18.50 -7.45
CA LEU A 264 -2.91 19.76 -6.74
C LEU A 264 -2.77 20.88 -7.78
N LYS A 265 -3.67 21.87 -7.72
CA LYS A 265 -3.58 23.08 -8.56
C LYS A 265 -2.25 23.79 -8.27
N LYS A 266 -1.61 24.18 -9.37
CA LYS A 266 -0.32 24.89 -9.41
C LYS A 266 -0.38 26.24 -8.72
#